data_AF-A0A482WDY5-F1
#
_entry.id   AF-A0A482WDY5-F1
#
_cell.length_a   1.000
_cell.length_b   1.000
_cell.length_c   1.000
_cell.angle_alpha   90.00
_cell.angle_beta   90.00
_cell.angle_gamma   90.00
#
_symmetry.space_group_name_H-M   'P 1'
#
loop_
_entity.id
_entity.type
_entity.pdbx_description
1 polymer ?
#
loop_
_entity_poly.entity_id
_entity_poly.type
_entity_poly.pdbx_seq_one_letter_code
_entity_poly.pdbx_strand_id
1 'polypeptide(L)'
;VSQNVVSRLTRRYTETGSSEECPKTGHPRITNKREDRLLTTSARRDPFTTAPRLRNQLRDATGINVSVRTVPNRLFEVNLKRLPLRRVSLTLERRRQRYDWCNNRVKW
;
A
#
# COMPACT_ATOMS: atom_id res chain seq x y z
N VAL A 1 -18.51 8.70 34.73
CA VAL A 1 -17.80 9.77 33.97
C VAL A 1 -17.38 10.84 34.97
N SER A 2 -16.14 11.34 34.93
CA SER A 2 -15.71 12.36 35.90
C SER A 2 -16.29 13.73 35.57
N GLN A 3 -16.53 14.56 36.59
CA GLN A 3 -17.01 15.94 36.42
C GLN A 3 -16.11 16.76 35.47
N ASN A 4 -14.80 16.51 35.51
CA ASN A 4 -13.83 17.15 34.60
C ASN A 4 -14.05 16.80 33.13
N VAL A 5 -14.44 15.56 32.82
CA VAL A 5 -14.72 15.15 31.43
C VAL A 5 -15.97 15.84 30.91
N VAL A 6 -17.02 15.91 31.73
CA VAL A 6 -18.28 16.60 31.38
C VAL A 6 -18.02 18.08 31.14
N SER A 7 -17.37 18.78 32.08
CA SER A 7 -17.05 20.21 31.95
C SER A 7 -16.25 20.54 30.68
N ARG A 8 -15.20 19.76 30.39
CA ARG A 8 -14.38 19.94 29.17
C ARG A 8 -15.17 19.71 27.89
N LEU A 9 -16.04 18.69 27.88
CA LEU A 9 -16.86 18.37 26.70
C LEU A 9 -17.91 19.46 26.46
N THR A 10 -18.58 19.93 27.52
CA THR A 10 -19.58 21.01 27.43
C THR A 10 -18.93 22.30 26.91
N ARG A 11 -17.78 22.69 27.47
CA ARG A 11 -17.03 23.87 27.00
C ARG A 11 -16.64 23.75 25.52
N ARG A 12 -16.11 22.59 25.13
CA ARG A 12 -15.73 22.33 23.74
C ARG A 12 -16.92 22.40 22.78
N TYR A 13 -18.06 21.83 23.18
CA TYR A 13 -19.29 21.87 22.41
C TYR A 13 -19.80 23.32 22.26
N THR A 14 -19.73 24.14 23.30
CA THR A 14 -20.10 25.56 23.19
C THR A 14 -19.19 26.36 22.27
N GLU A 15 -17.90 26.01 22.18
CA GLU A 15 -16.92 26.72 21.35
C GLU A 15 -16.96 26.29 19.88
N THR A 16 -17.09 24.99 19.60
CA THR A 16 -16.95 24.42 18.25
C THR A 16 -18.30 23.97 17.66
N GLY A 17 -19.36 23.87 18.47
CA GLY A 17 -20.66 23.33 18.06
C GLY A 17 -20.65 21.82 17.80
N SER A 18 -19.57 21.11 18.17
CA SER A 18 -19.39 19.69 17.89
C SER A 18 -18.76 18.95 19.06
N SER A 19 -19.27 17.74 19.31
CA SER A 19 -18.75 16.78 20.29
C SER A 19 -17.86 15.71 19.67
N GLU A 20 -17.72 15.70 18.32
CA GLU A 20 -16.84 14.79 17.56
C GLU A 20 -15.42 14.81 18.12
N GLU A 21 -14.64 13.73 18.02
CA GLU A 21 -13.25 13.77 18.50
C GLU A 21 -12.37 14.64 17.57
N CYS A 22 -11.50 15.49 18.13
CA CYS A 22 -10.54 16.24 17.31
C CYS A 22 -9.55 15.26 16.66
N PRO A 23 -9.12 15.50 15.40
CA PRO A 23 -8.06 14.72 14.78
C PRO A 23 -6.80 14.73 15.66
N LYS A 24 -6.32 13.55 16.03
CA LYS A 24 -5.05 13.41 16.78
C LYS A 24 -3.89 13.35 15.79
N THR A 25 -2.87 14.17 16.02
CA THR A 25 -1.63 14.09 15.27
C THR A 25 -0.84 12.86 15.74
N GLY A 26 -0.52 11.96 14.81
CA GLY A 26 0.35 10.81 15.07
C GLY A 26 1.84 11.19 15.04
N HIS A 27 2.70 10.21 15.36
CA HIS A 27 4.15 10.37 15.23
C HIS A 27 4.54 10.64 13.76
N PRO A 28 5.48 11.57 13.48
CA PRO A 28 5.94 11.83 12.13
C PRO A 28 6.50 10.56 11.48
N ARG A 29 6.30 10.43 10.17
CA ARG A 29 6.81 9.30 9.39
C ARG A 29 8.31 9.48 9.17
N ILE A 30 9.06 8.38 9.26
CA ILE A 30 10.46 8.33 8.81
C ILE A 30 10.54 8.52 7.28
N THR A 31 9.56 8.00 6.54
CA THR A 31 9.52 8.16 5.08
C THR A 31 8.79 9.43 4.66
N ASN A 32 9.32 10.11 3.65
CA ASN A 32 8.66 11.22 2.97
C ASN A 32 7.93 10.76 1.68
N LYS A 33 7.19 11.68 1.07
CA LYS A 33 6.44 11.41 -0.18
C LYS A 33 7.35 11.02 -1.35
N ARG A 34 8.61 11.46 -1.40
CA ARG A 34 9.56 11.14 -2.48
C ARG A 34 10.05 9.70 -2.37
N GLU A 35 10.37 9.25 -1.16
CA GLU A 35 10.74 7.86 -0.86
C GLU A 35 9.59 6.90 -1.12
N ASP A 36 8.37 7.26 -0.71
CA ASP A 36 7.18 6.45 -0.97
C ASP A 36 6.94 6.32 -2.49
N ARG A 37 7.17 7.39 -3.27
CA ARG A 37 7.14 7.33 -4.74
C ARG A 37 8.24 6.43 -5.32
N LEU A 38 9.44 6.45 -4.76
CA LEU A 38 10.53 5.57 -5.20
C LEU A 38 10.16 4.10 -4.95
N LEU A 39 9.69 3.77 -3.75
CA LEU A 39 9.25 2.41 -3.39
C LEU A 39 8.15 1.90 -4.32
N THR A 40 7.11 2.72 -4.56
CA THR A 40 5.99 2.33 -5.41
C THR A 40 6.38 2.16 -6.87
N THR A 41 7.26 3.03 -7.38
CA THR A 41 7.76 2.92 -8.75
C THR A 41 8.64 1.68 -8.92
N SER A 42 9.57 1.43 -7.99
CA SER A 42 10.43 0.24 -8.02
C SER A 42 9.61 -1.06 -7.91
N ALA A 43 8.63 -1.10 -7.01
CA ALA A 43 7.77 -2.26 -6.83
C ALA A 43 6.86 -2.57 -8.05
N ARG A 44 6.50 -1.54 -8.83
CA ARG A 44 5.77 -1.69 -10.10
C ARG A 44 6.67 -2.14 -11.25
N ARG A 45 7.91 -1.62 -11.32
CA ARG A 45 8.90 -1.98 -12.34
C ARG A 45 9.33 -3.44 -12.26
N ASP A 46 9.61 -3.92 -11.04
CA ASP A 46 9.93 -5.32 -10.80
C ASP A 46 8.93 -5.94 -9.79
N PRO A 47 7.84 -6.54 -10.28
CA PRO A 47 6.81 -7.22 -9.50
C PRO A 47 7.28 -8.46 -8.72
N PHE A 48 8.56 -8.83 -8.75
CA PHE A 48 9.11 -9.95 -7.99
C PHE A 48 10.16 -9.55 -6.95
N THR A 49 10.57 -8.28 -6.91
CA THR A 49 11.50 -7.78 -5.87
C THR A 49 10.95 -8.00 -4.46
N THR A 50 11.78 -8.52 -3.54
CA THR A 50 11.39 -8.74 -2.14
C THR A 50 11.47 -7.44 -1.30
N ALA A 51 10.73 -7.39 -0.19
CA ALA A 51 10.74 -6.21 0.70
C ALA A 51 12.13 -5.84 1.25
N PRO A 52 13.00 -6.78 1.69
CA PRO A 52 14.37 -6.44 2.10
C PRO A 52 15.21 -5.84 0.96
N ARG A 53 15.01 -6.32 -0.28
CA ARG A 53 15.71 -5.79 -1.45
C ARG A 53 15.24 -4.37 -1.79
N LEU A 54 13.93 -4.11 -1.75
CA LEU A 54 13.38 -2.77 -1.90
C LEU A 54 13.86 -1.81 -0.79
N ARG A 55 13.93 -2.28 0.46
CA ARG A 55 14.49 -1.51 1.57
C ARG A 55 15.96 -1.14 1.30
N ASN A 56 16.77 -2.09 0.86
CA ASN A 56 18.18 -1.82 0.56
C ASN A 56 18.31 -0.81 -0.58
N GLN A 57 17.57 -0.99 -1.67
CA GLN A 57 17.55 -0.02 -2.77
C GLN A 57 17.14 1.39 -2.32
N LEU A 58 16.16 1.49 -1.42
CA LEU A 58 15.76 2.78 -0.84
C LEU A 58 16.91 3.39 -0.03
N ARG A 59 17.53 2.60 0.86
CA ARG A 59 18.66 3.03 1.68
C ARG A 59 19.85 3.47 0.82
N ASP A 60 20.15 2.75 -0.24
CA ASP A 60 21.28 3.07 -1.13
C ASP A 60 20.99 4.35 -1.94
N ALA A 61 19.72 4.64 -2.25
CA ALA A 61 19.32 5.83 -2.99
C ALA A 61 19.13 7.09 -2.15
N THR A 62 18.70 6.97 -0.88
CA THR A 62 18.35 8.13 -0.03
C THR A 62 19.09 8.19 1.31
N GLY A 63 19.84 7.14 1.67
CA GLY A 63 20.52 7.03 2.96
C GLY A 63 19.62 6.68 4.14
N ILE A 64 18.30 6.56 3.93
CA ILE A 64 17.35 6.35 5.03
C ILE A 64 17.27 4.88 5.39
N ASN A 65 17.40 4.62 6.69
CA ASN A 65 17.23 3.29 7.24
C ASN A 65 15.78 3.11 7.73
N VAL A 66 15.01 2.27 7.03
CA VAL A 66 13.67 1.86 7.45
C VAL A 66 13.63 0.39 7.79
N SER A 67 12.72 -0.01 8.67
CA SER A 67 12.46 -1.43 8.91
C SER A 67 11.98 -2.12 7.62
N VAL A 68 12.25 -3.42 7.48
CA VAL A 68 11.72 -4.21 6.35
C VAL A 68 10.19 -4.15 6.31
N ARG A 69 9.53 -4.06 7.48
CA ARG A 69 8.07 -4.02 7.60
C ARG A 69 7.47 -2.69 7.12
N THR A 70 8.25 -1.60 7.15
CA THR A 70 7.80 -0.29 6.65
C THR A 70 7.50 -0.35 5.15
N VAL A 71 8.30 -1.09 4.37
CA VAL A 71 8.11 -1.22 2.91
C VAL A 71 6.73 -1.76 2.52
N PRO A 72 6.28 -2.94 2.98
CA PRO A 72 4.94 -3.44 2.66
C PRO A 72 3.82 -2.57 3.24
N ASN A 73 4.03 -1.88 4.38
CA ASN A 73 3.04 -0.93 4.89
C ASN A 73 2.85 0.26 3.92
N ARG A 74 3.94 0.82 3.38
CA ARG A 74 3.88 1.88 2.36
C ARG A 74 3.24 1.41 1.06
N LEU A 75 3.55 0.20 0.61
CA LEU A 75 2.91 -0.38 -0.59
C LEU A 75 1.42 -0.66 -0.37
N PHE A 76 1.04 -1.09 0.84
CA PHE A 76 -0.37 -1.31 1.19
C PHE A 76 -1.19 -0.02 1.18
N GLU A 77 -0.62 1.10 1.66
CA GLU A 77 -1.29 2.41 1.66
C GLU A 77 -1.72 2.87 0.24
N VAL A 78 -1.02 2.41 -0.80
CA VAL A 78 -1.36 2.68 -2.21
C VAL A 78 -2.01 1.50 -2.93
N ASN A 79 -2.53 0.53 -2.17
CA ASN A 79 -3.17 -0.69 -2.66
C ASN A 79 -2.30 -1.59 -3.55
N LEU A 80 -0.97 -1.47 -3.45
CA LEU A 80 -0.02 -2.39 -4.09
C LEU A 80 0.13 -3.64 -3.21
N LYS A 81 -0.79 -4.60 -3.39
CA LYS A 81 -0.71 -5.93 -2.76
C LYS A 81 -0.17 -6.94 -3.76
N ARG A 82 0.86 -7.67 -3.35
CA ARG A 82 1.36 -8.84 -4.09
C ARG A 82 0.45 -10.02 -3.75
N LEU A 83 -0.37 -10.45 -4.70
CA LEU A 83 -1.09 -11.72 -4.61
C LEU A 83 -0.48 -12.69 -5.62
N PRO A 84 -0.02 -13.89 -5.21
CA PRO A 84 0.42 -14.88 -6.16
C PRO A 84 -0.76 -15.30 -7.03
N LEU A 85 -0.56 -15.26 -8.35
CA LEU A 85 -1.56 -15.73 -9.30
C LEU A 85 -1.64 -17.26 -9.23
N ARG A 86 -2.74 -17.79 -8.71
CA ARG A 86 -2.99 -19.23 -8.67
C ARG A 86 -3.58 -19.67 -10.01
N ARG A 87 -2.76 -20.26 -10.88
CA ARG A 87 -3.19 -20.82 -12.18
C ARG A 87 -2.52 -22.17 -12.42
N VAL A 88 -3.23 -23.07 -13.10
CA VAL A 88 -2.63 -24.30 -13.63
C VAL A 88 -1.67 -23.92 -14.75
N SER A 89 -0.43 -24.39 -14.66
CA SER A 89 0.56 -24.21 -15.72
C SER A 89 0.10 -24.91 -17.00
N LEU A 90 -0.14 -24.14 -18.06
CA LEU A 90 -0.44 -24.69 -19.37
C LEU A 90 0.84 -25.06 -20.10
N THR A 91 0.88 -26.26 -20.67
CA THR A 91 1.87 -26.66 -21.66
C THR A 91 1.76 -25.76 -22.91
N LEU A 92 2.84 -25.67 -23.70
CA LEU A 92 2.89 -24.84 -24.89
C LEU A 92 1.79 -25.22 -25.90
N GLU A 93 1.55 -26.51 -26.08
CA GLU A 93 0.52 -27.05 -26.96
C GLU A 93 -0.89 -26.61 -26.54
N ARG A 94 -1.22 -26.73 -25.25
CA ARG A 94 -2.52 -26.29 -24.71
C ARG A 94 -2.72 -24.79 -24.85
N ARG A 95 -1.65 -23.98 -24.80
CA ARG A 95 -1.76 -22.53 -25.07
C ARG A 95 -2.11 -22.24 -26.53
N ARG A 96 -1.47 -22.94 -27.48
CA ARG A 96 -1.75 -22.80 -28.93
C ARG A 96 -3.18 -23.18 -29.26
N GLN A 97 -3.63 -24.36 -28.82
CA GLN A 97 -5.01 -24.81 -29.05
C GLN A 97 -6.05 -23.81 -28.53
N ARG A 98 -5.83 -23.24 -27.34
CA ARG A 98 -6.72 -22.20 -26.79
C ARG A 98 -6.69 -20.91 -27.62
N TYR A 99 -5.51 -20.50 -28.07
CA TYR A 99 -5.36 -19.33 -28.93
C TYR A 99 -6.10 -19.52 -30.26
N ASP A 100 -5.88 -20.64 -30.94
CA ASP A 100 -6.53 -20.97 -32.22
C ASP A 100 -8.05 -21.09 -32.05
N TRP A 101 -8.50 -21.72 -30.96
CA TRP A 101 -9.92 -21.85 -30.64
C TRP A 101 -10.61 -20.49 -30.49
N CYS A 102 -9.98 -19.56 -29.75
CA CYS A 102 -10.49 -18.19 -29.59
C CYS A 102 -10.46 -17.45 -30.93
N ASN A 103 -9.34 -17.51 -31.66
CA ASN A 103 -9.14 -16.78 -32.92
C ASN A 103 -10.16 -17.20 -33.99
N ASN A 104 -10.45 -18.49 -34.10
CA ASN A 104 -11.45 -19.03 -35.03
C ASN A 104 -12.90 -18.62 -34.70
N ARG A 105 -13.15 -18.09 -33.50
CA ARG A 105 -14.49 -17.74 -32.98
C ARG A 105 -14.64 -16.28 -32.58
N VAL A 106 -13.71 -15.40 -33.01
CA VAL A 106 -13.77 -13.95 -32.69
C VAL A 106 -15.02 -13.27 -33.28
N LYS A 107 -15.57 -13.82 -34.36
CA LYS A 107 -16.72 -13.26 -35.11
C LYS A 107 -18.02 -14.08 -34.97
N TRP A 108 -18.04 -15.04 -34.05
CA TRP A 108 -19.31 -15.65 -33.61
C TRP A 108 -20.08 -14.64 -32.77
#